data_AF-A0AAW0JAE1-F1
#
_entry.id   AF-A0AAW0JAE1-F1
#
_cell.length_a   1.000
_cell.length_b   1.000
_cell.length_c   1.000
_cell.angle_alpha   90.00
_cell.angle_beta   90.00
_cell.angle_gamma   90.00
#
_symmetry.space_group_name_H-M   'P 1'
#
loop_
_entity.id
_entity.type
_entity.pdbx_description
1 polymer ?
#
loop_
_entity_poly.entity_id
_entity_poly.type
_entity_poly.pdbx_seq_one_letter_code
_entity_poly.pdbx_strand_id
1 'polypeptide(L)'
;MLKTLHPKGKSEFSFNVNYLGTTHFYYYFWYEDFHATFDVYVANKTWEKYGGGNHCIWTVQDDGFYLYQIQKAENVKEHDWEKI
;
A
#
# COMPACT_ATOMS: atom_id res chain seq x y z
N MET A 1 9.22 -4.47 2.59
CA MET A 1 8.85 -5.91 2.52
C MET A 1 8.68 -6.23 1.03
N LEU A 2 9.40 -7.21 0.49
CA LEU A 2 9.23 -7.61 -0.92
C LEU A 2 8.15 -8.68 -1.00
N LYS A 3 6.98 -8.37 -1.58
CA LYS A 3 5.92 -9.32 -1.88
C LYS A 3 5.68 -9.32 -3.39
N THR A 4 5.95 -10.45 -4.05
CA THR A 4 5.55 -10.65 -5.44
C THR A 4 4.06 -10.95 -5.47
N LEU A 5 3.26 -10.05 -6.05
CA LEU A 5 1.82 -10.20 -6.19
C LEU A 5 1.45 -10.11 -7.66
N HIS A 6 0.77 -11.13 -8.15
CA HIS A 6 0.18 -11.13 -9.47
C HIS A 6 -0.99 -10.12 -9.54
N PRO A 7 -1.29 -9.56 -10.72
CA PRO A 7 -2.48 -8.74 -10.95
C PRO A 7 -3.73 -9.45 -10.43
N LYS A 8 -4.68 -8.68 -9.86
CA LYS A 8 -5.93 -9.15 -9.22
C LYS A 8 -5.76 -9.81 -7.84
N GLY A 9 -4.58 -9.64 -7.23
CA GLY A 9 -4.31 -10.06 -5.86
C GLY A 9 -4.78 -9.06 -4.79
N LYS A 10 -5.00 -9.56 -3.58
CA LYS A 10 -5.14 -8.74 -2.37
C LYS A 10 -3.88 -8.86 -1.52
N SER A 11 -3.38 -7.73 -1.03
CA SER A 11 -2.29 -7.68 -0.06
C SER A 11 -2.77 -7.05 1.22
N GLU A 12 -2.64 -7.78 2.31
CA GLU A 12 -2.89 -7.27 3.65
C GLU A 12 -1.56 -7.19 4.40
N PHE A 13 -1.37 -6.10 5.13
CA PHE A 13 -0.20 -5.89 5.96
C PHE A 13 -0.53 -5.08 7.19
N SER A 14 -0.10 -5.62 8.32
CA SER A 14 -0.10 -4.95 9.61
C SER A 14 1.33 -4.66 10.02
N PHE A 15 1.56 -3.51 10.64
CA PHE A 15 2.87 -3.15 11.15
C PHE A 15 2.82 -2.60 12.56
N ASN A 16 3.97 -2.63 13.22
CA ASN A 16 4.20 -1.95 14.48
C ASN A 16 5.10 -0.72 14.22
N VAL A 17 4.72 0.40 14.82
CA VAL A 17 5.51 1.64 14.77
C VAL A 17 6.57 1.55 15.87
N ASN A 18 7.81 1.93 15.56
CA ASN A 18 8.86 1.99 16.57
C ASN A 18 8.61 3.17 17.52
N TYR A 19 9.10 3.07 18.76
CA TYR A 19 8.93 4.11 19.77
C TYR A 19 9.49 5.48 19.33
N LEU A 20 10.48 5.48 18.45
CA LEU A 20 11.13 6.70 17.95
C LEU A 20 10.34 7.40 16.84
N GLY A 21 9.24 6.83 16.34
CA GLY A 21 8.43 7.45 15.29
C GLY A 21 9.23 7.69 14.00
N THR A 22 10.13 6.77 13.64
CA THR A 22 10.95 6.82 12.42
C THR A 22 10.64 5.69 11.45
N THR A 23 9.66 4.86 11.78
CA THR A 23 9.29 3.72 10.94
C THR A 23 8.79 4.18 9.58
N HIS A 24 9.38 3.59 8.54
CA HIS A 24 9.00 3.79 7.15
C HIS A 24 8.81 2.42 6.50
N PHE A 25 7.61 2.17 5.99
CA PHE A 25 7.30 1.03 5.16
C PHE A 25 6.93 1.51 3.77
N TYR A 26 7.48 0.85 2.76
CA TYR A 26 7.12 1.03 1.36
C TYR A 26 6.86 -0.35 0.73
N TYR A 27 6.05 -0.35 -0.31
CA TYR A 27 5.90 -1.49 -1.20
C TYR A 27 6.68 -1.27 -2.49
N TYR A 28 7.20 -2.38 -3.00
CA TYR A 28 7.73 -2.50 -4.34
C TYR A 28 7.05 -3.68 -5.00
N PHE A 29 6.26 -3.40 -6.03
CA PHE A 29 5.56 -4.38 -6.85
C PHE A 29 6.19 -4.41 -8.24
N TRP A 30 6.20 -5.60 -8.84
CA TRP A 30 6.66 -5.79 -10.21
C TRP A 30 5.79 -6.87 -10.88
N TYR A 31 5.48 -6.66 -12.16
CA TYR A 31 4.73 -7.58 -13.00
C TYR A 31 5.14 -7.34 -14.47
N GLU A 32 5.72 -8.36 -15.12
CA GLU A 32 6.26 -8.23 -16.48
C GLU A 32 7.18 -6.99 -16.62
N ASP A 33 6.88 -6.08 -17.55
CA ASP A 33 7.60 -4.82 -17.80
C ASP A 33 7.04 -3.64 -16.98
N PHE A 34 6.27 -3.92 -15.92
CA PHE A 34 5.68 -2.91 -15.06
C PHE A 34 6.20 -3.02 -13.63
N HIS A 35 6.28 -1.87 -12.96
CA HIS A 35 6.58 -1.77 -11.55
C HIS A 35 5.70 -0.72 -10.88
N ALA A 36 5.65 -0.76 -9.55
CA ALA A 36 5.11 0.33 -8.76
C ALA A 36 5.81 0.37 -7.40
N THR A 37 6.21 1.57 -7.01
CA THR A 37 6.86 1.82 -5.72
C THR A 37 6.15 2.95 -5.02
N PHE A 38 5.68 2.69 -3.80
CA PHE A 38 5.04 3.73 -3.01
C PHE A 38 5.22 3.47 -1.53
N ASP A 39 5.25 4.57 -0.78
CA ASP A 39 5.18 4.53 0.67
C ASP A 39 3.87 3.86 1.08
N VAL A 40 3.86 3.11 2.17
CA VAL A 40 2.67 2.48 2.78
C VAL A 40 2.43 3.06 4.17
N TYR A 41 3.52 3.42 4.83
CA TYR A 41 3.48 4.12 6.10
C TYR A 41 4.75 4.95 6.23
N VAL A 42 4.58 6.22 6.57
CA VAL A 42 5.67 7.08 7.01
C VAL A 42 5.25 7.67 8.34
N ALA A 43 6.04 7.43 9.38
CA ALA A 43 5.77 8.02 10.68
C ALA A 43 5.65 9.55 10.58
N ASN A 44 4.71 10.13 11.34
CA ASN A 44 4.35 11.55 11.32
C ASN A 44 3.65 12.08 10.04
N LYS A 45 3.28 11.23 9.08
CA LYS A 45 2.34 11.61 8.00
C LYS A 45 0.90 11.21 8.35
N THR A 46 -0.08 11.94 7.80
CA THR A 46 -1.54 11.81 8.03
C THR A 46 -2.17 10.48 7.56
N TRP A 47 -1.37 9.48 7.22
CA TRP A 47 -1.78 8.25 6.54
C TRP A 47 -2.66 7.36 7.42
N GLU A 48 -2.56 7.52 8.74
CA GLU A 48 -3.43 6.88 9.73
C GLU A 48 -4.92 7.13 9.48
N LYS A 49 -5.29 8.23 8.80
CA LYS A 49 -6.70 8.55 8.52
C LYS A 49 -7.35 7.67 7.46
N TYR A 50 -6.58 7.09 6.54
CA TYR A 50 -7.16 6.42 5.36
C TYR A 50 -7.07 4.90 5.46
N GLY A 51 -5.96 4.36 5.98
CA GLY A 51 -5.70 2.92 6.02
C GLY A 51 -6.02 2.24 7.35
N GLY A 52 -7.07 2.66 8.07
CA GLY A 52 -7.50 1.95 9.28
C GLY A 52 -6.52 1.98 10.47
N GLY A 53 -5.53 2.88 10.48
CA GLY A 53 -4.46 2.92 11.47
C GLY A 53 -3.23 2.11 11.04
N ASN A 54 -2.90 1.05 11.79
CA ASN A 54 -1.73 0.21 11.56
C ASN A 54 -2.01 -1.02 10.67
N HIS A 55 -3.17 -1.04 10.03
CA HIS A 55 -3.67 -2.18 9.27
C HIS A 55 -4.15 -1.76 7.88
N CYS A 56 -3.28 -1.93 6.87
CA CYS A 56 -3.60 -1.50 5.52
C CYS A 56 -3.97 -2.69 4.64
N ILE A 57 -5.09 -2.54 3.92
CA ILE A 57 -5.58 -3.50 2.94
C ILE A 57 -5.45 -2.85 1.56
N TRP A 58 -4.61 -3.47 0.72
CA TRP A 58 -4.36 -3.03 -0.64
C TRP A 58 -4.91 -4.06 -1.63
N THR A 59 -5.61 -3.58 -2.65
CA THR A 59 -6.05 -4.40 -3.79
C THR A 59 -5.26 -4.00 -5.02
N VAL A 60 -4.63 -4.98 -5.66
CA VAL A 60 -3.86 -4.78 -6.89
C VAL A 60 -4.76 -5.17 -8.06
N GLN A 61 -4.96 -4.25 -8.99
CA GLN A 61 -5.75 -4.44 -10.20
C GLN A 61 -4.89 -4.23 -11.45
N ASP A 62 -5.47 -4.50 -12.62
CA ASP A 62 -4.79 -4.37 -13.91
C ASP A 62 -4.39 -2.91 -14.20
N ASP A 63 -5.10 -1.94 -13.62
CA ASP A 63 -4.88 -0.52 -13.83
C ASP A 63 -4.12 0.17 -12.68
N GLY A 64 -3.85 -0.52 -11.57
CA GLY A 64 -3.07 0.05 -10.46
C GLY A 64 -3.44 -0.48 -9.08
N PHE A 65 -3.20 0.35 -8.07
CA PHE A 65 -3.23 0.00 -6.65
C PHE A 65 -4.28 0.80 -5.92
N TYR A 66 -5.09 0.08 -5.14
CA TYR A 66 -6.22 0.63 -4.43
C TYR A 66 -6.06 0.42 -2.93
N LEU A 67 -6.20 1.49 -2.15
CA LEU A 67 -6.25 1.44 -0.69
C LEU A 67 -7.70 1.30 -0.25
N TYR A 68 -7.97 0.33 0.61
CA TYR A 68 -9.29 0.22 1.25
C TYR A 68 -9.41 1.21 2.40
N GLN A 69 -10.30 2.19 2.27
CA GLN A 69 -10.62 3.17 3.29
C GLN A 69 -11.68 2.63 4.24
N ILE A 70 -11.25 2.05 5.37
CA ILE A 70 -12.13 1.36 6.33
C ILE A 70 -13.28 2.27 6.82
N GLN A 71 -13.01 3.56 7.06
CA GLN A 71 -14.02 4.50 7.56
C GLN A 71 -15.18 4.75 6.58
N LYS A 72 -14.92 4.57 5.28
CA LYS A 72 -15.90 4.80 4.21
C LYS A 72 -16.33 3.52 3.49
N ALA A 73 -15.71 2.40 3.84
CA ALA A 73 -15.88 1.10 3.21
C ALA A 73 -15.70 1.11 1.68
N GLU A 74 -14.75 1.90 1.17
CA GLU A 74 -14.48 2.05 -0.27
C GLU A 74 -13.03 1.74 -0.64
N ASN A 75 -12.80 1.29 -1.88
CA ASN A 75 -11.46 1.17 -2.45
C ASN A 75 -11.16 2.45 -3.25
N VAL A 76 -10.11 3.16 -2.88
CA VAL A 76 -9.66 4.37 -3.58
C VAL A 76 -8.37 4.08 -4.31
N LYS A 77 -8.31 4.44 -5.60
CA LYS A 77 -7.09 4.29 -6.40
C LYS A 77 -6.07 5.34 -5.95
N GLU A 78 -4.87 4.89 -5.60
CA GLU A 78 -3.79 5.77 -5.12
C GLU A 78 -2.63 5.82 -6.11
N HIS A 79 -2.33 4.70 -6.78
CA HIS A 79 -1.18 4.58 -7.68
C HIS A 79 -1.53 3.81 -8.95
N ASP A 80 -0.93 4.22 -10.07
CA ASP A 80 -0.95 3.48 -11.33
C ASP A 80 0.27 2.55 -11.42
N TRP A 81 0.23 1.61 -12.35
CA TRP A 81 1.44 0.89 -12.78
C TRP A 81 2.34 1.80 -13.60
N GLU A 82 3.64 1.72 -13.36
CA GLU A 82 4.68 2.40 -14.14
C GLU A 82 5.37 1.38 -15.06
N LYS A 83 5.70 1.79 -16.28
CA LYS A 83 6.48 0.95 -17.21
C LYS A 83 7.97 1.09 -16.89
N ILE A 84 8.67 -0.04 -16.80
CA ILE A 84 10.13 -0.11 -16.59
C ILE A 84 10.88 0.46 -17.80
#